data_AF-A0A259NAJ6-F1
#
_entry.id   AF-A0A259NAJ6-F1
#
_cell.length_a   1.000
_cell.length_b   1.000
_cell.length_c   1.000
_cell.angle_alpha   90.00
_cell.angle_beta   90.00
_cell.angle_gamma   90.00
#
_symmetry.space_group_name_H-M   'P 1'
#
loop_
_entity.id
_entity.type
_entity.pdbx_description
1 polymer ?
#
loop_
_entity_poly.entity_id
_entity_poly.type
_entity_poly.pdbx_seq_one_letter_code
_entity_poly.pdbx_strand_id
1 'polypeptide(L)' 'MAGVKLHLKHIKLAGFKSFAEPTQIPVPGQLVGIVGPNGCGKSNVIDAVRWVLGESQAKQLLCKM' A
#
# COMPACT_ATOMS: atom_id res chain seq x y z
N MET A 1 30.27 -1.14 -12.37
CA MET A 1 28.93 -1.28 -12.99
C MET A 1 27.90 -1.03 -11.90
N ALA A 2 27.30 0.16 -11.85
CA ALA A 2 26.28 0.45 -10.84
C ALA A 2 25.01 -0.33 -11.20
N GLY A 3 24.70 -1.37 -10.42
CA GLY A 3 23.48 -2.16 -10.59
C GLY A 3 22.26 -1.25 -10.59
N VAL A 4 21.35 -1.47 -11.54
CA VAL A 4 20.10 -0.71 -11.65
C VAL A 4 19.31 -0.91 -10.35
N LYS A 5 19.20 0.14 -9.53
CA LYS A 5 18.37 0.12 -8.31
C LYS A 5 16.90 0.22 -8.72
N LEU A 6 16.13 -0.84 -8.46
CA LEU A 6 14.68 -0.81 -8.58
C LEU A 6 14.12 0.16 -7.54
N HIS A 7 13.28 1.09 -7.96
CA HIS A 7 12.61 2.04 -7.07
C HIS A 7 11.13 2.17 -7.45
N LEU A 8 10.26 2.24 -6.44
CA LEU A 8 8.85 2.55 -6.63
C LEU A 8 8.74 4.03 -7.00
N LYS A 9 8.07 4.34 -8.11
CA LYS A 9 7.83 5.74 -8.54
C LYS A 9 6.48 6.26 -8.07
N HIS A 10 5.44 5.44 -8.18
CA HIS A 10 4.07 5.81 -7.82
C HIS A 10 3.31 4.58 -7.34
N ILE A 11 2.44 4.78 -6.34
CA ILE A 11 1.48 3.78 -5.89
C ILE A 11 0.09 4.30 -6.22
N LYS A 12 -0.66 3.55 -7.03
CA LYS A 12 -2.06 3.86 -7.35
C LYS A 12 -2.95 2.85 -6.65
N LEU A 13 -3.78 3.33 -5.73
CA LEU A 13 -4.75 2.52 -5.01
C LEU A 13 -6.14 2.83 -5.56
N ALA A 14 -6.89 1.79 -5.92
CA ALA A 14 -8.29 1.91 -6.33
C ALA A 14 -9.05 0.70 -5.81
N GLY A 15 -10.23 0.92 -5.20
CA GLY A 15 -11.08 -0.17 -4.72
C GLY A 15 -10.51 -0.99 -3.56
N PHE A 16 -9.55 -0.46 -2.79
CA PHE A 16 -8.94 -1.20 -1.67
C PHE A 16 -9.52 -0.77 -0.32
N LYS A 17 -10.44 -1.59 0.23
CA LYS A 17 -11.09 -1.39 1.53
C LYS A 17 -11.71 0.00 1.66
N SER A 18 -11.12 0.88 2.46
CA SER A 18 -11.62 2.25 2.71
C SER A 18 -11.27 3.24 1.60
N PHE A 19 -10.42 2.85 0.63
CA PHE A 19 -10.07 3.67 -0.53
C PHE A 19 -10.94 3.29 -1.73
N ALA A 20 -12.19 3.73 -1.71
CA ALA A 20 -13.10 3.61 -2.84
C ALA A 20 -12.65 4.48 -4.02
N GLU A 21 -12.19 5.71 -3.74
CA GLU A 21 -11.70 6.65 -4.75
C GLU A 21 -10.25 6.37 -5.16
N PRO A 22 -9.93 6.43 -6.47
CA PRO A 22 -8.59 6.20 -6.97
C PRO A 22 -7.62 7.27 -6.46
N THR A 23 -6.70 6.87 -5.58
CA THR A 23 -5.72 7.76 -4.96
C THR A 23 -4.33 7.44 -5.46
N GLN A 24 -3.60 8.47 -5.92
CA GLN A 24 -2.21 8.35 -6.32
C GLN A 24 -1.31 8.87 -5.20
N ILE A 25 -0.41 8.00 -4.72
CA ILE A 25 0.58 8.34 -3.71
C ILE A 25 1.94 8.41 -4.42
N PRO A 26 2.47 9.62 -4.65
CA PRO A 26 3.81 9.78 -5.21
C PRO A 26 4.86 9.36 -4.18
N VAL A 27 5.87 8.62 -4.63
CA VAL A 27 7.01 8.20 -3.79
C VAL A 27 8.30 8.75 -4.40
N PRO A 28 8.63 10.03 -4.15
CA PRO A 28 9.72 10.72 -4.83
C PRO A 28 11.13 10.32 -4.34
N GLY A 29 11.24 9.69 -3.17
CA GLY A 29 12.50 9.37 -2.51
C GLY A 29 12.65 7.92 -2.08
N GLN A 30 13.82 7.57 -1.55
CA GLN A 30 14.11 6.23 -1.00
C GLN A 30 13.34 5.95 0.30
N LEU A 31 12.90 6.99 1.01
CA LEU A 31 12.15 6.90 2.25
C LEU A 31 10.91 7.80 2.15
N VAL A 32 9.73 7.23 2.40
CA VAL A 32 8.46 7.95 2.40
C VAL A 32 7.68 7.56 3.65
N GLY A 33 7.28 8.56 4.43
CA GLY A 33 6.44 8.39 5.62
C GLY A 33 4.97 8.57 5.28
N ILE A 34 4.13 7.60 5.66
CA ILE A 34 2.67 7.71 5.54
C ILE A 34 2.11 8.11 6.92
N VAL A 35 1.60 9.33 7.04
CA VAL A 35 1.04 9.89 8.28
C VAL A 35 -0.40 10.35 8.07
N GLY A 36 -1.16 10.47 9.15
CA GLY A 36 -2.57 10.85 9.10
C GLY A 36 -3.35 10.42 10.35
N PRO A 37 -4.59 10.90 10.52
CA PRO A 37 -5.42 10.63 11.70
C PRO A 37 -5.77 9.14 11.85
N ASN A 38 -6.08 8.72 13.08
CA ASN A 38 -6.48 7.35 13.38
C ASN A 38 -7.72 6.96 12.55
N GLY A 39 -7.66 5.82 11.86
CA GLY A 39 -8.75 5.36 11.00
C GLY A 39 -8.69 5.82 9.52
N CYS A 40 -7.76 6.69 9.10
CA CYS A 40 -7.71 7.16 7.70
C CYS A 40 -7.19 6.13 6.67
N GLY A 41 -7.03 4.85 7.07
CA GLY A 41 -6.63 3.79 6.17
C GLY A 41 -5.12 3.63 5.90
N LYS A 42 -4.24 4.27 6.69
CA LYS A 42 -2.76 4.15 6.53
C LYS A 42 -2.28 2.70 6.48
N SER A 43 -2.75 1.86 7.40
CA SER A 43 -2.41 0.44 7.42
C SER A 43 -2.92 -0.29 6.17
N ASN A 44 -4.09 0.10 5.65
CA ASN A 44 -4.63 -0.48 4.42
C ASN A 44 -3.72 -0.18 3.20
N VAL A 45 -3.03 0.97 3.16
CA VAL A 45 -2.06 1.26 2.09
C VAL A 45 -0.90 0.25 2.12
N ILE A 46 -0.36 -0.02 3.32
CA ILE A 46 0.73 -0.98 3.51
C ILE A 46 0.24 -2.41 3.20
N ASP A 47 -0.96 -2.77 3.64
CA ASP A 47 -1.58 -4.07 3.37
C ASP A 47 -1.80 -4.27 1.86
N ALA A 48 -2.22 -3.25 1.12
CA ALA A 48 -2.37 -3.30 -0.33
C ALA A 48 -1.04 -3.54 -1.05
N VAL A 49 0.00 -2.81 -0.65
CA VAL A 49 1.35 -2.98 -1.22
C VAL A 49 1.88 -4.38 -0.93
N ARG A 50 1.74 -4.88 0.31
CA ARG A 50 2.10 -6.25 0.68
C ARG A 50 1.33 -7.29 -0.14
N TRP A 51 0.03 -7.06 -0.34
CA TRP A 51 -0.82 -7.94 -1.13
C TRP A 51 -0.37 -8.03 -2.60
N VAL A 52 -0.05 -6.89 -3.23
CA VAL A 52 0.43 -6.85 -4.64
C VAL A 52 1.83 -7.46 -4.79
N LEU A 53 2.70 -7.30 -3.79
CA LEU A 53 4.05 -7.88 -3.79
C LEU A 53 4.09 -9.39 -3.50
N GLY A 54 2.94 -10.01 -3.24
CA GLY A 54 2.83 -11.47 -3.08
C GLY A 54 3.03 -11.99 -1.67
N GLU A 55 3.00 -11.13 -0.64
CA GLU A 55 2.80 -11.62 0.74
C GLU A 55 1.36 -12.11 0.88
N SER A 56 1.14 -13.37 0.52
CA SER A 56 -0.12 -14.07 0.74
C SER A 56 -0.35 -14.25 2.24
N GLN A 57 -0.98 -13.26 2.88
CA GLN A 57 -1.80 -13.53 4.06
C GLN A 57 -3.28 -13.39 3.70
N ALA A 58 -3.76 -14.40 2.98
CA ALA A 58 -5.18 -14.68 2.78
C ALA A 58 -5.90 -15.13 4.06
N LYS A 59 -5.59 -14.59 5.25
CA LYS A 59 -6.08 -15.20 6.51
C LYS A 59 -6.71 -14.32 7.60
N GLN A 60 -6.89 -13.01 7.42
CA GLN A 60 -7.49 -12.19 8.50
C GLN A 60 -8.69 -11.31 8.14
N LEU A 61 -9.36 -11.53 7.00
CA LEU A 61 -10.59 -10.79 6.65
C LEU A 61 -11.74 -11.68 6.17
N LEU A 62 -11.97 -12.82 6.83
CA LEU A 62 -13.26 -13.50 6.77
C LEU A 62 -13.83 -13.60 8.18
N CYS A 63 -14.96 -12.91 8.37
CA CYS A 63 -15.90 -13.06 9.45
C CYS A 63 -16.12 -14.56 9.72
N LYS A 64 -15.66 -15.04 10.87
CA LYS A 64 -16.05 -16.36 11.36
C LYS A 64 -17.23 -16.14 12.30
N MET A 65 -18.39 -16.60 11.84
CA MET A 65 -19.59 -16.83 12.66
C MET A 65 -19.26 -17.69 13.89
#